data_AF-A0A0Q9PCD8-F1
#
_entry.id   AF-A0A0Q9PCD8-F1
#
_cell.length_a   1.000
_cell.length_b   1.000
_cell.length_c   1.000
_cell.angle_alpha   90.00
_cell.angle_beta   90.00
_cell.angle_gamma   90.00
#
_symmetry.space_group_name_H-M   'P 1'
#
loop_
_entity.id
_entity.type
_entity.pdbx_description
1 polymer ?
#
loop_
_entity_poly.entity_id
_entity_poly.type
_entity_poly.pdbx_seq_one_letter_code
_entity_poly.pdbx_strand_id
1 'polypeptide(L)'
;MNGSIHVKDDTMPKIKRKTLGYSGKASTLICELQDLMETQSEATLRKWCLDFAEHKILEIFEKRCPGENRPRNALQMARNCLNGSTDLFEVKDVLMKDCDVAARELNSDPAAQAAARAIGQATSSIHILNHTLEMFFYTAAAIAFDRVGLNAEKDVYDNITDEVCADYTADLQAIAIVNEPNPAKIVWKKCQQR
;
A
#
# COMPACT_ATOMS: atom_id res chain seq x y z
N MET A 1 16.77 -54.11 12.20
CA MET A 1 16.04 -53.47 11.09
C MET A 1 15.17 -52.38 11.70
N ASN A 2 15.69 -51.17 11.82
CA ASN A 2 14.98 -50.04 12.44
C ASN A 2 14.27 -49.26 11.34
N GLY A 3 12.94 -49.34 11.30
CA GLY A 3 12.09 -48.53 10.44
C GLY A 3 11.91 -47.15 11.06
N SER A 4 12.54 -46.13 10.49
CA SER A 4 12.25 -44.73 10.83
C SER A 4 10.90 -44.33 10.25
N ILE A 5 9.97 -44.03 11.16
CA ILE A 5 8.67 -43.44 10.86
C ILE A 5 8.93 -41.95 10.60
N HIS A 6 8.87 -41.54 9.33
CA HIS A 6 8.90 -40.13 8.96
C HIS A 6 7.53 -39.53 9.30
N VAL A 7 7.45 -38.85 10.45
CA VAL A 7 6.35 -37.95 10.77
C VAL A 7 6.49 -36.77 9.83
N LYS A 8 5.54 -36.62 8.90
CA LYS A 8 5.41 -35.40 8.10
C LYS A 8 5.02 -34.28 9.05
N ASP A 9 5.86 -33.27 9.13
CA ASP A 9 5.61 -32.01 9.83
C ASP A 9 4.53 -31.23 9.06
N ASP A 10 3.27 -31.60 9.31
CA ASP A 10 2.10 -30.81 8.98
C ASP A 10 1.90 -29.81 10.13
N THR A 11 2.37 -28.56 9.98
CA THR A 11 1.61 -27.33 10.32
C THR A 11 2.46 -26.06 10.25
N MET A 12 2.48 -25.43 9.08
CA MET A 12 2.25 -23.98 8.99
C MET A 12 1.60 -23.68 7.64
N PRO A 13 0.37 -23.13 7.58
CA PRO A 13 -0.21 -22.71 6.32
C PRO A 13 0.69 -21.63 5.72
N LYS A 14 1.26 -21.90 4.53
CA LYS A 14 1.95 -20.88 3.74
C LYS A 14 0.95 -19.75 3.48
N ILE A 15 1.15 -18.59 4.11
CA ILE A 15 0.26 -17.43 4.02
C ILE A 15 0.23 -16.97 2.56
N LYS A 16 -0.76 -17.44 1.80
CA LYS A 16 -1.02 -17.03 0.42
C LYS A 16 -2.14 -16.02 0.38
N ARG A 17 -1.91 -14.81 0.89
CA ARG A 17 -2.54 -13.57 0.37
C ARG A 17 -1.53 -12.44 0.48
N LYS A 18 -0.87 -12.12 -0.63
CA LYS A 18 0.07 -10.99 -0.71
C LYS A 18 -0.67 -9.64 -0.74
N THR A 19 -1.94 -9.64 -1.13
CA THR A 19 -2.90 -8.53 -1.11
C THR A 19 -4.29 -9.07 -0.79
N LEU A 20 -5.18 -8.25 -0.24
CA LEU A 20 -6.61 -8.56 -0.15
C LEU A 20 -7.22 -8.36 -1.55
N GLY A 21 -7.93 -9.38 -2.06
CA GLY A 21 -8.83 -9.17 -3.20
C GLY A 21 -10.04 -8.36 -2.75
N TYR A 22 -10.72 -7.68 -3.68
CA TYR A 22 -11.91 -6.88 -3.39
C TYR A 22 -13.09 -7.36 -4.23
N SER A 23 -14.29 -7.28 -3.65
CA SER A 23 -15.56 -7.64 -4.29
C SER A 23 -16.69 -6.76 -3.76
N GLY A 24 -17.84 -6.71 -4.43
CA GLY A 24 -19.00 -5.96 -3.92
C GLY A 24 -18.76 -4.45 -3.94
N LYS A 25 -18.97 -3.76 -2.81
CA LYS A 25 -18.93 -2.28 -2.73
C LYS A 25 -17.56 -1.70 -3.02
N ALA A 26 -16.49 -2.34 -2.54
CA ALA A 26 -15.12 -1.94 -2.84
C ALA A 26 -14.82 -1.86 -4.35
N SER A 27 -15.45 -2.67 -5.21
CA SER A 27 -15.19 -2.58 -6.66
C SER A 27 -15.77 -1.29 -7.25
N THR A 28 -16.95 -0.86 -6.80
CA THR A 28 -17.55 0.42 -7.19
C THR A 28 -16.75 1.60 -6.63
N LEU A 29 -16.37 1.54 -5.34
CA LEU A 29 -15.60 2.61 -4.70
C LEU A 29 -14.20 2.78 -5.31
N ILE A 30 -13.57 1.69 -5.76
CA ILE A 30 -12.29 1.77 -6.49
C ILE A 30 -12.47 2.46 -7.85
N CYS A 31 -13.57 2.21 -8.57
CA CYS A 31 -13.86 2.94 -9.81
C CYS A 31 -14.07 4.43 -9.52
N GLU A 32 -14.85 4.79 -8.49
CA GLU A 32 -15.05 6.19 -8.10
C GLU A 32 -13.74 6.87 -7.68
N LEU A 33 -12.86 6.15 -6.97
CA LEU A 33 -11.53 6.62 -6.63
C LEU A 33 -10.66 6.85 -7.88
N GLN A 34 -10.69 5.92 -8.84
CA GLN A 34 -9.97 6.07 -10.11
C GLN A 34 -10.48 7.27 -10.90
N ASP A 35 -11.81 7.44 -10.99
CA ASP A 35 -12.43 8.60 -11.65
C ASP A 35 -11.98 9.91 -10.98
N LEU A 36 -11.96 9.96 -9.64
CA LEU A 36 -11.46 11.12 -8.91
C LEU A 36 -9.97 11.36 -9.20
N MET A 37 -9.13 10.32 -9.12
CA MET A 37 -7.69 10.43 -9.41
C MET A 37 -7.43 10.97 -10.82
N GLU A 38 -8.20 10.55 -11.83
CA GLU A 38 -8.07 11.02 -13.21
C GLU A 38 -8.39 12.51 -13.38
N THR A 39 -9.12 13.12 -12.44
CA THR A 39 -9.37 14.57 -12.45
C THR A 39 -8.22 15.39 -11.85
N GLN A 40 -7.27 14.77 -11.15
CA GLN A 40 -6.26 15.47 -10.36
C GLN A 40 -4.90 15.51 -11.04
N SER A 41 -4.10 16.54 -10.77
CA SER A 41 -2.75 16.67 -11.32
C SER A 41 -1.77 15.68 -10.67
N GLU A 42 -0.68 15.38 -11.40
CA GLU A 42 0.35 14.45 -10.89
C GLU A 42 0.94 14.93 -9.56
N ALA A 43 1.11 16.25 -9.40
CA ALA A 43 1.64 16.86 -8.19
C ALA A 43 0.72 16.61 -6.98
N THR A 44 -0.59 16.84 -7.15
CA THR A 44 -1.60 16.58 -6.12
C THR A 44 -1.59 15.12 -5.70
N LEU A 45 -1.63 14.20 -6.67
CA LEU A 45 -1.66 12.76 -6.40
C LEU A 45 -0.39 12.25 -5.70
N ARG A 46 0.80 12.68 -6.15
CA ARG A 46 2.08 12.30 -5.51
C ARG A 46 2.16 12.82 -4.09
N LYS A 47 1.80 14.09 -3.88
CA LYS A 47 1.84 14.71 -2.55
C LYS A 47 0.90 13.98 -1.59
N TRP A 48 -0.34 13.79 -2.02
CA TRP A 48 -1.40 13.08 -1.31
C TRP A 48 -0.97 11.67 -0.92
N CYS A 49 -0.49 10.88 -1.87
CA CYS A 49 -0.09 9.50 -1.66
C CYS A 49 0.98 9.38 -0.57
N LEU A 50 1.98 10.26 -0.59
CA LEU A 50 2.99 10.31 0.47
C LEU A 50 2.42 10.77 1.82
N ASP A 51 1.48 11.73 1.84
CA ASP A 51 0.87 12.25 3.08
C ASP A 51 0.04 11.15 3.74
N PHE A 52 -0.76 10.44 2.95
CA PHE A 52 -1.58 9.33 3.42
C PHE A 52 -0.70 8.21 4.01
N ALA A 53 0.36 7.80 3.31
CA ALA A 53 1.27 6.77 3.81
C ALA A 53 1.94 7.17 5.13
N GLU A 54 2.40 8.42 5.23
CA GLU A 54 3.02 8.95 6.43
C GLU A 54 2.03 9.01 7.62
N HIS A 55 0.81 9.49 7.39
CA HIS A 55 -0.18 9.67 8.45
C HIS A 55 -0.89 8.38 8.88
N LYS A 56 -1.11 7.44 7.97
CA LYS A 56 -1.96 6.27 8.22
C LYS A 56 -1.21 4.95 8.32
N ILE A 57 -0.04 4.85 7.69
CA ILE A 57 0.66 3.57 7.50
C ILE A 57 1.96 3.50 8.28
N LEU A 58 2.68 4.63 8.35
CA LEU A 58 3.98 4.67 9.03
C LEU A 58 3.86 4.32 10.51
N GLU A 59 2.82 4.81 11.20
CA GLU A 59 2.57 4.46 12.61
C GLU A 59 2.37 2.94 12.80
N ILE A 60 1.62 2.29 11.90
CA ILE A 60 1.40 0.84 11.93
C ILE A 60 2.73 0.10 11.82
N PHE A 61 3.60 0.57 10.92
CA PHE A 61 4.91 -0.02 10.69
C PHE A 61 5.84 0.15 11.91
N GLU A 62 5.99 1.38 12.39
CA GLU A 62 6.94 1.71 13.46
C GLU A 62 6.58 1.10 14.81
N LYS A 63 5.28 1.00 15.10
CA LYS A 63 4.79 0.30 16.29
C LYS A 63 5.23 -1.17 16.33
N ARG A 64 5.32 -1.81 15.15
CA ARG A 64 5.65 -3.23 15.01
C ARG A 64 7.14 -3.51 14.82
N CYS A 65 7.83 -2.59 14.16
CA CYS A 65 9.24 -2.74 13.82
C CYS A 65 10.04 -1.54 14.34
N PRO A 66 10.10 -1.34 15.67
CA PRO A 66 10.85 -0.23 16.24
C PRO A 66 12.33 -0.33 15.84
N GLY A 67 12.88 0.77 15.32
CA GLY A 67 14.28 0.87 14.87
C GLY A 67 14.50 0.48 13.41
N GLU A 68 13.49 -0.05 12.70
CA GLU A 68 13.57 -0.22 11.25
C GLU A 68 13.19 1.10 10.56
N ASN A 69 14.20 1.83 10.07
CA ASN A 69 14.00 3.17 9.54
C ASN A 69 13.82 3.23 8.01
N ARG A 70 13.99 2.11 7.28
CA ARG A 70 13.93 2.12 5.80
C ARG A 70 12.62 2.73 5.27
N PRO A 71 11.41 2.39 5.76
CA PRO A 71 10.18 3.00 5.25
C PRO A 71 10.07 4.51 5.53
N ARG A 72 10.45 4.97 6.73
CA ARG A 72 10.49 6.40 7.05
C ARG A 72 11.47 7.16 6.16
N ASN A 73 12.68 6.62 6.01
CA ASN A 73 13.71 7.22 5.16
C ASN A 73 13.28 7.30 3.70
N ALA A 74 12.57 6.27 3.20
CA ALA A 74 12.04 6.26 1.85
C ALA A 74 10.98 7.37 1.64
N LEU A 75 10.07 7.58 2.59
CA LEU A 75 9.09 8.70 2.55
C LEU A 75 9.79 10.06 2.50
N GLN A 76 10.77 10.27 3.40
CA GLN A 76 11.52 11.53 3.44
C GLN A 76 12.29 11.78 2.13
N MET A 77 12.87 10.74 1.56
CA MET A 77 13.61 10.84 0.30
C MET A 77 12.69 11.10 -0.89
N ALA A 78 11.51 10.47 -0.92
CA ALA A 78 10.48 10.77 -1.91
C ALA A 78 9.99 12.22 -1.82
N ARG A 79 9.81 12.75 -0.60
CA ARG A 79 9.49 14.17 -0.37
C ARG A 79 10.56 15.11 -0.90
N ASN A 80 11.83 14.80 -0.63
CA ASN A 80 12.95 15.59 -1.12
C ASN A 80 13.00 15.63 -2.65
N CYS A 81 12.66 14.52 -3.33
CA CYS A 81 12.53 14.48 -4.78
C CYS A 81 11.40 15.39 -5.29
N LEU A 82 10.21 15.34 -4.69
CA LEU A 82 9.10 16.20 -5.09
C LEU A 82 9.41 17.70 -4.90
N ASN A 83 10.24 18.01 -3.91
CA ASN A 83 10.71 19.38 -3.64
C ASN A 83 11.95 19.78 -4.49
N GLY A 84 12.43 18.91 -5.39
CA GLY A 84 13.59 19.17 -6.24
C GLY A 84 14.94 19.21 -5.50
N SER A 85 14.99 18.72 -4.25
CA SER A 85 16.20 18.69 -3.42
C SER A 85 17.10 17.47 -3.69
N THR A 86 16.59 16.48 -4.42
CA THR A 86 17.32 15.25 -4.77
C THR A 86 16.86 14.77 -6.14
N ASP A 87 17.78 14.27 -6.96
CA ASP A 87 17.43 13.73 -8.27
C ASP A 87 16.78 12.35 -8.14
N LEU A 88 15.62 12.17 -8.79
CA LEU A 88 14.93 10.89 -8.85
C LEU A 88 15.83 9.78 -9.39
N PHE A 89 16.68 10.06 -10.38
CA PHE A 89 17.56 9.04 -10.95
C PHE A 89 18.60 8.50 -9.96
N GLU A 90 19.03 9.32 -9.00
CA GLU A 90 20.00 8.93 -7.98
C GLU A 90 19.38 8.00 -6.92
N VAL A 91 18.10 8.21 -6.60
CA VAL A 91 17.45 7.53 -5.46
C VAL A 91 16.38 6.52 -5.85
N LYS A 92 16.01 6.45 -7.14
CA LYS A 92 14.95 5.56 -7.65
C LYS A 92 15.15 4.12 -7.20
N ASP A 93 16.37 3.62 -7.29
CA ASP A 93 16.69 2.25 -6.90
C ASP A 93 16.39 1.96 -5.43
N VAL A 94 16.72 2.91 -4.56
CA VAL A 94 16.46 2.82 -3.12
C VAL A 94 14.95 2.89 -2.85
N LEU A 95 14.24 3.85 -3.46
CA LEU A 95 12.79 4.01 -3.29
C LEU A 95 11.99 2.78 -3.76
N MET A 96 12.50 2.06 -4.76
CA MET A 96 11.88 0.84 -5.29
C MET A 96 12.26 -0.43 -4.52
N LYS A 97 13.42 -0.48 -3.87
CA LYS A 97 13.98 -1.71 -3.30
C LYS A 97 13.91 -1.77 -1.78
N ASP A 98 14.18 -0.68 -1.07
CA ASP A 98 14.44 -0.75 0.38
C ASP A 98 13.22 -1.18 1.18
N CYS A 99 12.05 -0.62 0.87
CA CYS A 99 10.78 -1.03 1.48
C CYS A 99 10.44 -2.49 1.14
N ASP A 100 10.78 -2.92 -0.07
CA ASP A 100 10.54 -4.27 -0.57
C ASP A 100 11.43 -5.31 0.12
N VAL A 101 12.70 -4.96 0.37
CA VAL A 101 13.65 -5.76 1.14
C VAL A 101 13.22 -5.82 2.60
N ALA A 102 12.91 -4.68 3.23
CA ALA A 102 12.40 -4.63 4.60
C ALA A 102 11.15 -5.51 4.75
N ALA A 103 10.20 -5.39 3.82
CA ALA A 103 8.99 -6.22 3.81
C ALA A 103 9.29 -7.73 3.72
N ARG A 104 10.31 -8.14 2.94
CA ARG A 104 10.69 -9.57 2.80
C ARG A 104 11.35 -10.14 4.04
N GLU A 105 11.96 -9.29 4.86
CA GLU A 105 12.59 -9.70 6.12
C GLU A 105 11.56 -9.88 7.25
N LEU A 106 10.36 -9.28 7.11
CA LEU A 106 9.27 -9.28 8.09
C LEU A 106 8.26 -10.43 7.92
N ASN A 107 8.71 -11.62 7.53
CA ASN A 107 7.81 -12.75 7.23
C ASN A 107 6.98 -13.22 8.44
N SER A 108 7.41 -12.93 9.66
CA SER A 108 6.69 -13.25 10.90
C SER A 108 5.64 -12.20 11.29
N ASP A 109 5.64 -11.02 10.66
CA ASP A 109 4.67 -9.95 10.92
C ASP A 109 4.01 -9.48 9.61
N PRO A 110 2.89 -10.11 9.22
CA PRO A 110 2.16 -9.78 8.00
C PRO A 110 1.67 -8.33 7.92
N ALA A 111 1.33 -7.72 9.07
CA ALA A 111 0.86 -6.34 9.11
C ALA A 111 2.02 -5.36 8.87
N ALA A 112 3.17 -5.57 9.51
CA ALA A 112 4.37 -4.79 9.23
C ALA A 112 4.86 -4.99 7.79
N GLN A 113 4.83 -6.23 7.28
CA GLN A 113 5.17 -6.53 5.89
C GLN A 113 4.25 -5.78 4.92
N ALA A 114 2.93 -5.78 5.15
CA ALA A 114 1.98 -5.05 4.31
C ALA A 114 2.18 -3.54 4.41
N ALA A 115 2.43 -3.00 5.61
CA ALA A 115 2.71 -1.59 5.81
C ALA A 115 3.98 -1.13 5.07
N ALA A 116 5.07 -1.89 5.15
CA ALA A 116 6.29 -1.62 4.39
C ALA A 116 6.04 -1.61 2.88
N ARG A 117 5.26 -2.58 2.36
CA ARG A 117 4.89 -2.60 0.93
C ARG A 117 4.03 -1.40 0.55
N ALA A 118 3.04 -1.03 1.37
CA ALA A 118 2.21 0.15 1.13
C ALA A 118 3.06 1.43 1.05
N ILE A 119 4.01 1.61 1.97
CA ILE A 119 4.95 2.74 1.93
C ILE A 119 5.84 2.69 0.69
N GLY A 120 6.33 1.51 0.29
CA GLY A 120 7.09 1.33 -0.96
C GLY A 120 6.31 1.69 -2.23
N GLN A 121 5.00 1.42 -2.24
CA GLN A 121 4.11 1.87 -3.31
C GLN A 121 3.93 3.40 -3.29
N ALA A 122 3.77 3.97 -2.09
CA ALA A 122 3.68 5.42 -1.90
C ALA A 122 4.89 6.13 -2.49
N THR A 123 6.09 5.68 -2.12
CA THR A 123 7.35 6.26 -2.58
C THR A 123 7.59 6.04 -4.07
N SER A 124 7.20 4.89 -4.60
CA SER A 124 7.29 4.60 -6.05
C SER A 124 6.31 5.45 -6.88
N SER A 125 5.25 5.99 -6.27
CA SER A 125 4.26 6.82 -6.97
C SER A 125 4.83 8.14 -7.52
N ILE A 126 5.95 8.61 -6.97
CA ILE A 126 6.64 9.79 -7.50
C ILE A 126 7.21 9.54 -8.91
N HIS A 127 7.47 8.27 -9.26
CA HIS A 127 7.90 7.87 -10.59
C HIS A 127 6.72 7.45 -11.48
N ILE A 128 5.81 6.60 -10.97
CA ILE A 128 4.67 6.05 -11.73
C ILE A 128 3.40 6.15 -10.89
N LEU A 129 2.44 6.95 -11.34
CA LEU A 129 1.20 7.22 -10.59
C LEU A 129 0.32 6.01 -10.33
N ASN A 130 0.44 4.93 -11.11
CA ASN A 130 -0.30 3.69 -10.87
C ASN A 130 -0.07 3.12 -9.47
N HIS A 131 1.10 3.38 -8.87
CA HIS A 131 1.40 2.93 -7.52
C HIS A 131 0.51 3.58 -6.44
N THR A 132 -0.14 4.71 -6.74
CA THR A 132 -1.15 5.31 -5.84
C THR A 132 -2.34 4.38 -5.61
N LEU A 133 -2.78 3.63 -6.63
CA LEU A 133 -3.83 2.62 -6.48
C LEU A 133 -3.28 1.31 -5.91
N GLU A 134 -2.05 0.92 -6.26
CA GLU A 134 -1.43 -0.27 -5.67
C GLU A 134 -1.21 -0.14 -4.16
N MET A 135 -0.93 1.08 -3.68
CA MET A 135 -0.82 1.41 -2.26
C MET A 135 -2.11 1.10 -1.49
N PHE A 136 -3.29 1.33 -2.08
CA PHE A 136 -4.56 1.04 -1.43
C PHE A 136 -4.68 -0.44 -1.02
N PHE A 137 -4.28 -1.38 -1.89
CA PHE A 137 -4.40 -2.81 -1.58
C PHE A 137 -3.52 -3.25 -0.41
N TYR A 138 -2.30 -2.71 -0.33
CA TYR A 138 -1.41 -3.00 0.79
C TYR A 138 -1.80 -2.25 2.06
N THR A 139 -2.39 -1.06 1.93
CA THR A 139 -2.99 -0.30 3.03
C THR A 139 -4.13 -1.09 3.67
N ALA A 140 -5.07 -1.58 2.87
CA ALA A 140 -6.18 -2.41 3.35
C ALA A 140 -5.67 -3.67 4.07
N ALA A 141 -4.66 -4.33 3.50
CA ALA A 141 -4.02 -5.49 4.14
C ALA A 141 -3.33 -5.13 5.46
N ALA A 142 -2.56 -4.04 5.51
CA ALA A 142 -1.85 -3.60 6.71
C ALA A 142 -2.82 -3.30 7.86
N ILE A 143 -3.87 -2.53 7.57
CA ILE A 143 -4.90 -2.17 8.55
C ILE A 143 -5.69 -3.40 9.00
N ALA A 144 -6.07 -4.28 8.08
CA ALA A 144 -6.81 -5.48 8.45
C ALA A 144 -5.99 -6.42 9.32
N PHE A 145 -4.75 -6.71 8.93
CA PHE A 145 -3.87 -7.58 9.71
C PHE A 145 -3.48 -6.96 11.05
N ASP A 146 -3.40 -5.63 11.14
CA ASP A 146 -3.20 -4.94 12.41
C ASP A 146 -4.40 -5.10 13.35
N ARG A 147 -5.61 -4.88 12.84
CA ARG A 147 -6.84 -4.84 13.65
C ARG A 147 -7.34 -6.23 14.05
N VAL A 148 -7.35 -7.18 13.11
CA VAL A 148 -8.05 -8.48 13.28
C VAL A 148 -7.16 -9.70 13.06
N GLY A 149 -5.86 -9.50 12.80
CA GLY A 149 -4.92 -10.60 12.55
C GLY A 149 -5.20 -11.32 11.23
N LEU A 150 -4.74 -12.58 11.12
CA LEU A 150 -4.85 -13.38 9.89
C LEU A 150 -6.04 -14.34 9.82
N ASN A 151 -6.72 -14.56 10.95
CA ASN A 151 -7.72 -15.62 11.10
C ASN A 151 -9.17 -15.11 11.07
N ALA A 152 -9.38 -13.86 10.69
CA ALA A 152 -10.73 -13.30 10.57
C ALA A 152 -11.48 -13.92 9.37
N GLU A 153 -12.81 -13.90 9.46
CA GLU A 153 -13.68 -14.31 8.36
C GLU A 153 -13.58 -13.34 7.18
N LYS A 154 -13.91 -13.83 5.97
CA LYS A 154 -13.83 -13.02 4.73
C LYS A 154 -14.62 -11.70 4.86
N ASP A 155 -15.84 -11.76 5.39
CA ASP A 155 -16.72 -10.60 5.51
C ASP A 155 -16.11 -9.50 6.41
N VAL A 156 -15.30 -9.87 7.40
CA VAL A 156 -14.57 -8.90 8.24
C VAL A 156 -13.50 -8.18 7.41
N TYR A 157 -12.75 -8.91 6.58
CA TYR A 157 -11.77 -8.31 5.68
C TYR A 157 -12.41 -7.43 4.61
N ASP A 158 -13.54 -7.85 4.07
CA ASP A 158 -14.30 -7.07 3.08
C ASP A 158 -14.79 -5.76 3.70
N ASN A 159 -15.37 -5.80 4.90
CA ASN A 159 -15.82 -4.58 5.61
C ASN A 159 -14.66 -3.62 5.90
N ILE A 160 -13.50 -4.13 6.34
CA ILE A 160 -12.31 -3.28 6.55
C ILE A 160 -11.83 -2.70 5.21
N THR A 161 -11.89 -3.47 4.12
CA THR A 161 -11.51 -2.98 2.79
C THR A 161 -12.45 -1.86 2.32
N ASP A 162 -13.75 -2.00 2.54
CA ASP A 162 -14.75 -0.95 2.26
C ASP A 162 -14.48 0.32 3.10
N GLU A 163 -14.22 0.18 4.41
CA GLU A 163 -13.85 1.30 5.30
C GLU A 163 -12.60 2.02 4.82
N VAL A 164 -11.55 1.26 4.50
CA VAL A 164 -10.29 1.81 4.01
C VAL A 164 -10.51 2.51 2.68
N CYS A 165 -11.33 1.97 1.79
CA CYS A 165 -11.61 2.61 0.49
C CYS A 165 -12.33 3.94 0.68
N ALA A 166 -13.29 4.00 1.62
CA ALA A 166 -13.98 5.23 1.97
C ALA A 166 -13.03 6.28 2.58
N ASP A 167 -12.16 5.90 3.51
CA ASP A 167 -11.15 6.80 4.12
C ASP A 167 -10.16 7.30 3.06
N TYR A 168 -9.68 6.42 2.18
CA TYR A 168 -8.76 6.76 1.09
C TYR A 168 -9.37 7.76 0.11
N THR A 169 -10.62 7.54 -0.30
CA THR A 169 -11.36 8.44 -1.18
C THR A 169 -11.62 9.78 -0.51
N ALA A 170 -12.06 9.78 0.76
CA ALA A 170 -12.32 11.01 1.51
C ALA A 170 -11.05 11.86 1.70
N ASP A 171 -9.90 11.22 1.94
CA ASP A 171 -8.62 11.91 2.09
C ASP A 171 -8.17 12.59 0.78
N LEU A 172 -8.37 11.94 -0.37
CA LEU A 172 -8.13 12.57 -1.67
C LEU A 172 -9.11 13.71 -1.94
N GLN A 173 -10.40 13.51 -1.65
CA GLN A 173 -11.45 14.53 -1.83
C GLN A 173 -11.14 15.80 -1.02
N ALA A 174 -10.57 15.66 0.18
CA ALA A 174 -10.24 16.79 1.05
C ALA A 174 -9.21 17.76 0.44
N ILE A 175 -8.38 17.28 -0.51
CA ILE A 175 -7.37 18.10 -1.18
C ILE A 175 -7.57 18.19 -2.69
N ALA A 176 -8.67 17.62 -3.21
CA ALA A 176 -8.97 17.62 -4.62
C ALA A 176 -9.22 19.04 -5.12
N ILE A 177 -8.65 19.36 -6.28
CA ILE A 177 -8.81 20.65 -6.94
C ILE A 177 -10.01 20.56 -7.88
N VAL A 178 -11.00 21.40 -7.62
CA VAL A 178 -12.19 21.52 -8.48
C VAL A 178 -11.78 22.12 -9.82
N ASN A 179 -12.12 21.45 -10.92
CA ASN A 179 -11.74 21.85 -12.28
C ASN A 179 -10.23 22.05 -12.46
N GLU A 180 -9.42 21.11 -11.93
CA GLU A 180 -7.97 21.08 -12.14
C GLU A 180 -7.63 21.24 -13.63
N PRO A 181 -6.88 22.29 -14.02
CA PRO A 181 -6.58 22.57 -15.43
C PRO A 181 -5.62 21.56 -16.08
N ASN A 182 -4.84 20.82 -15.29
CA ASN A 182 -3.85 19.88 -15.80
C ASN A 182 -3.99 18.49 -15.16
N PRO A 183 -5.07 17.75 -15.46
CA PRO A 183 -5.27 16.40 -14.93
C PRO A 183 -4.17 15.44 -15.39
N ALA A 184 -3.79 14.53 -14.49
CA ALA A 184 -2.82 13.49 -14.78
C ALA A 184 -3.34 12.52 -15.84
N LYS A 185 -2.45 12.08 -16.73
CA LYS A 185 -2.79 11.05 -17.74
C LYS A 185 -2.45 9.68 -17.19
N ILE A 186 -3.39 9.09 -16.46
CA ILE A 186 -3.22 7.77 -15.86
C ILE A 186 -3.87 6.72 -16.75
N VAL A 187 -3.13 5.65 -17.07
CA VAL A 187 -3.69 4.48 -17.72
C VAL A 187 -3.80 3.39 -16.68
N TRP A 188 -5.02 3.16 -16.20
CA TRP A 188 -5.28 2.00 -15.36
C TRP A 188 -5.23 0.74 -16.19
N LYS A 189 -4.56 -0.31 -15.67
CA LYS A 189 -4.84 -1.66 -16.13
C LYS A 189 -6.28 -1.93 -15.71
N LYS A 190 -7.21 -1.84 -16.68
CA LYS A 190 -8.66 -1.95 -16.42
C LYS A 190 -8.92 -3.04 -15.40
N CYS A 191 -9.64 -2.68 -14.32
CA CYS A 191 -10.27 -3.63 -13.42
C CYS A 191 -11.07 -4.59 -14.30
N GLN A 192 -10.49 -5.75 -14.63
CA GLN A 192 -11.27 -6.80 -15.26
C GLN A 192 -12.25 -7.23 -14.19
N GLN A 193 -13.51 -6.82 -14.35
CA GLN A 193 -14.65 -7.50 -13.75
C GLN A 193 -14.47 -8.99 -14.09
N ARG A 194 -13.97 -9.75 -13.12
CA ARG A 194 -13.94 -11.21 -13.15
C ARG A 194 -14.72 -11.70 -11.94
#